data_AF-C4GEI1-F1
#
_entry.id   AF-C4GEI1-F1
#
_cell.length_a   1.000
_cell.length_b   1.000
_cell.length_c   1.000
_cell.angle_alpha   90.00
_cell.angle_beta   90.00
_cell.angle_gamma   90.00
#
_symmetry.space_group_name_H-M   'P 1'
#
loop_
_entity.id
_entity.type
_entity.pdbx_description
1 polymer ?
#
loop_
_entity_poly.entity_id
_entity_poly.type
_entity_poly.pdbx_seq_one_letter_code
_entity_poly.pdbx_strand_id
1 'polypeptide(L)'
;MTRPILTAALLTASLALAAPALAAPKAAKPTKAETQAQRQPENERSEFRRSQNDSPMQLAQHIQTEDLIGVWGQGVTIDEGSMLNMTIMSQDGTGTDLMILTTNNPKSSLKIRQQFTWQFNEKTQTFTQRITDFASTRDNEPSQQDKSQIGKTSTAKARMLLWDGKPDMLELTDQANGEKQSYFKQDLNKLREILKP
;
A
#
# COMPACT_ATOMS: atom_id res chain seq x y z
N MET A 1 -12.59 30.33 21.83
CA MET A 1 -12.13 29.00 22.33
C MET A 1 -11.64 28.20 21.15
N THR A 2 -10.33 28.02 21.05
CA THR A 2 -9.64 27.20 20.06
C THR A 2 -9.83 25.72 20.40
N ARG A 3 -10.40 24.93 19.48
CA ARG A 3 -10.49 23.47 19.60
C ARG A 3 -9.42 22.84 18.69
N PRO A 4 -8.32 22.31 19.25
CA PRO A 4 -7.33 21.56 18.49
C PRO A 4 -7.76 20.08 18.50
N ILE A 5 -8.69 19.71 17.62
CA ILE A 5 -9.01 18.30 17.35
C ILE A 5 -9.14 18.14 15.83
N LEU A 6 -8.04 18.42 15.11
CA LEU A 6 -7.94 18.30 13.66
C LEU A 6 -6.47 17.96 13.31
N THR A 7 -5.88 16.91 13.91
CA THR A 7 -4.48 16.56 13.59
C THR A 7 -4.03 15.13 13.91
N ALA A 8 -4.90 14.13 13.89
CA ALA A 8 -4.44 12.75 14.00
C ALA A 8 -5.27 11.79 13.14
N ALA A 9 -4.56 11.10 12.25
CA ALA A 9 -4.95 9.86 11.56
C ALA A 9 -6.08 9.96 10.51
N LEU A 10 -5.71 10.31 9.28
CA LEU A 10 -6.16 9.67 8.03
C LEU A 10 -5.54 10.39 6.82
N LEU A 11 -4.23 10.26 6.67
CA LEU A 11 -3.53 10.51 5.41
C LEU A 11 -2.50 9.40 5.22
N THR A 12 -2.99 8.21 4.97
CA THR A 12 -2.29 7.20 4.19
C THR A 12 -2.74 7.35 2.75
N ALA A 13 -2.55 8.54 2.21
CA ALA A 13 -2.76 8.80 0.80
C ALA A 13 -1.58 8.18 0.06
N SER A 14 -1.78 7.78 -1.21
CA SER A 14 -0.83 7.12 -2.11
C SER A 14 0.64 7.45 -1.81
N LEU A 15 1.60 6.56 -2.11
CA LEU A 15 3.05 6.75 -1.98
C LEU A 15 3.61 8.16 -2.36
N ALA A 16 2.85 8.97 -3.08
CA ALA A 16 3.06 10.38 -3.38
C ALA A 16 2.75 11.41 -2.25
N LEU A 17 1.94 11.10 -1.23
CA LEU A 17 1.37 12.09 -0.30
C LEU A 17 2.03 12.13 1.09
N ALA A 18 3.07 11.34 1.33
CA ALA A 18 3.70 11.25 2.64
C ALA A 18 4.98 12.11 2.75
N ALA A 19 4.82 13.44 2.88
CA ALA A 19 5.80 14.35 3.49
C ALA A 19 5.09 15.62 4.00
N PRO A 20 5.28 16.06 5.27
CA PRO A 20 6.60 16.46 5.77
C PRO A 20 6.96 15.99 7.21
N ALA A 21 8.24 16.23 7.51
CA ALA A 21 9.02 15.79 8.66
C ALA A 21 8.53 16.25 10.05
N LEU A 22 8.59 15.34 11.02
CA LEU A 22 8.84 15.66 12.44
C LEU A 22 9.93 14.71 12.98
N ALA A 23 11.00 15.32 13.49
CA ALA A 23 12.16 14.65 14.03
C ALA A 23 11.81 13.81 15.27
N ALA A 24 12.18 12.53 15.27
CA ALA A 24 12.12 11.68 16.45
C ALA A 24 13.43 11.83 17.28
N PRO A 25 13.34 11.97 18.62
CA PRO A 25 14.52 12.02 19.47
C PRO A 25 15.15 10.63 19.67
N LYS A 26 16.44 10.67 20.01
CA LYS A 26 17.43 9.59 20.14
C LYS A 26 16.94 8.32 20.84
N ALA A 27 17.29 7.18 20.25
CA ALA A 27 17.13 5.83 20.78
C ALA A 27 17.91 5.60 22.08
N ALA A 28 17.25 4.96 23.06
CA ALA A 28 17.90 4.31 24.19
C ALA A 28 18.23 2.85 23.84
N LYS A 29 19.42 2.41 24.20
CA LYS A 29 20.03 1.10 23.93
C LYS A 29 19.45 0.04 24.88
N PRO A 30 19.07 -1.18 24.44
CA PRO A 30 18.81 -2.27 25.38
C PRO A 30 20.06 -3.11 25.64
N THR A 31 20.18 -3.50 26.91
CA THR A 31 21.21 -4.32 27.54
C THR A 31 21.12 -5.79 27.10
N LYS A 32 22.29 -6.44 26.96
CA LYS A 32 22.43 -7.89 26.69
C LYS A 32 21.73 -8.72 27.77
N ALA A 33 20.88 -9.66 27.36
CA ALA A 33 20.53 -10.83 28.15
C ALA A 33 21.05 -12.07 27.41
N GLU A 34 21.94 -12.82 28.06
CA GLU A 34 22.32 -14.17 27.66
C GLU A 34 21.16 -15.11 27.98
N THR A 35 20.78 -15.98 27.04
CA THR A 35 19.89 -17.09 27.31
C THR A 35 20.42 -18.30 26.56
N GLN A 36 20.66 -19.37 27.33
CA GLN A 36 21.19 -20.66 26.89
C GLN A 36 20.35 -21.24 25.76
N ALA A 37 21.03 -21.70 24.71
CA ALA A 37 20.45 -22.43 23.60
C ALA A 37 19.98 -23.82 24.07
N GLN A 38 18.68 -23.97 24.29
CA GLN A 38 18.04 -25.27 24.39
C GLN A 38 17.84 -25.78 22.96
N ARG A 39 18.59 -26.82 22.57
CA ARG A 39 18.49 -27.42 21.23
C ARG A 39 17.09 -27.99 21.04
N GLN A 40 16.31 -27.36 20.17
CA GLN A 40 15.05 -27.88 19.67
C GLN A 40 15.36 -29.10 18.77
N PRO A 41 14.66 -30.24 18.91
CA PRO A 41 14.89 -31.40 18.06
C PRO A 41 14.62 -31.05 16.59
N GLU A 42 15.56 -31.41 15.70
CA GLU A 42 15.53 -31.08 14.27
C GLU A 42 14.25 -31.58 13.56
N ASN A 43 13.57 -32.57 14.14
CA ASN A 43 12.33 -33.13 13.63
C ASN A 43 11.15 -32.15 13.71
N GLU A 44 11.01 -31.39 14.81
CA GLU A 44 9.97 -30.35 14.92
C GLU A 44 10.22 -29.22 13.92
N ARG A 45 11.48 -28.85 13.69
CA ARG A 45 11.86 -27.82 12.71
C ARG A 45 11.56 -28.25 11.27
N SER A 46 11.62 -29.56 11.01
CA SER A 46 11.30 -30.19 9.71
C SER A 46 9.79 -30.27 9.49
N GLU A 47 9.01 -30.65 10.49
CA GLU A 47 7.54 -30.68 10.42
C GLU A 47 6.93 -29.27 10.37
N PHE A 48 7.46 -28.30 11.12
CA PHE A 48 7.09 -26.89 10.99
C PHE A 48 7.38 -26.35 9.59
N ARG A 49 8.53 -26.68 8.99
CA ARG A 49 8.85 -26.31 7.60
C ARG A 49 7.96 -27.00 6.57
N ARG A 50 7.59 -28.27 6.77
CA ARG A 50 6.65 -28.99 5.89
C ARG A 50 5.24 -28.39 5.97
N SER A 51 4.73 -28.08 7.16
CA SER A 51 3.39 -27.48 7.32
C SER A 51 3.29 -26.04 6.76
N GLN A 52 4.39 -25.28 6.74
CA GLN A 52 4.44 -23.97 6.07
C GLN A 52 4.34 -24.08 4.54
N ASN A 53 4.81 -25.18 3.95
CA ASN A 53 4.68 -25.46 2.52
C ASN A 53 3.26 -25.92 2.13
N ASP A 54 2.49 -26.47 3.07
CA ASP A 54 1.11 -26.91 2.86
C ASP A 54 0.07 -25.84 3.24
N SER A 55 0.51 -24.69 3.75
CA SER A 55 -0.39 -23.58 4.03
C SER A 55 -0.76 -22.88 2.72
N PRO A 56 -2.06 -22.65 2.44
CA PRO A 56 -2.49 -21.93 1.25
C PRO A 56 -1.99 -20.47 1.26
N MET A 57 -1.75 -19.89 2.45
CA MET A 57 -1.14 -18.58 2.61
C MET A 57 0.37 -18.67 2.84
N GLN A 58 1.15 -17.98 1.99
CA GLN A 58 2.61 -17.95 2.07
C GLN A 58 3.15 -16.56 1.76
N LEU A 59 4.22 -16.14 2.43
CA LEU A 59 4.95 -14.94 2.01
C LEU A 59 5.81 -15.29 0.78
N ALA A 60 5.70 -14.50 -0.29
CA ALA A 60 6.56 -14.65 -1.46
C ALA A 60 8.03 -14.46 -1.05
N GLN A 61 8.88 -15.42 -1.37
CA GLN A 61 10.33 -15.30 -1.15
C GLN A 61 10.96 -14.31 -2.11
N HIS A 62 10.40 -14.21 -3.32
CA HIS A 62 10.82 -13.31 -4.37
C HIS A 62 9.61 -12.93 -5.21
N ILE A 63 9.41 -11.63 -5.41
CA ILE A 63 8.36 -11.09 -6.28
C ILE A 63 8.98 -10.84 -7.65
N GLN A 64 8.25 -11.16 -8.71
CA GLN A 64 8.56 -10.80 -10.09
C GLN A 64 7.75 -9.59 -10.53
N THR A 65 8.21 -8.89 -11.56
CA THR A 65 7.51 -7.72 -12.10
C THR A 65 6.08 -8.07 -12.54
N GLU A 66 5.88 -9.27 -13.08
CA GLU A 66 4.57 -9.77 -13.51
C GLU A 66 3.56 -9.93 -12.37
N ASP A 67 4.01 -10.25 -11.16
CA ASP A 67 3.13 -10.44 -10.00
C ASP A 67 2.42 -9.13 -9.62
N LEU A 68 3.08 -8.00 -9.85
CA LEU A 68 2.57 -6.66 -9.57
C LEU A 68 1.50 -6.22 -10.57
N ILE A 69 1.45 -6.79 -11.78
CA ILE A 69 0.50 -6.37 -12.83
C ILE A 69 -0.93 -6.73 -12.43
N GLY A 70 -1.85 -5.78 -12.54
CA GLY A 70 -3.27 -5.99 -12.27
C GLY A 70 -3.87 -4.89 -11.40
N VAL A 71 -5.03 -5.19 -10.82
CA VAL A 71 -5.77 -4.27 -9.94
C VAL A 71 -5.55 -4.66 -8.49
N TRP A 72 -5.19 -3.69 -7.68
CA TRP A 72 -4.94 -3.80 -6.25
C TRP A 72 -5.85 -2.81 -5.53
N GLY A 73 -6.53 -3.25 -4.49
CA GLY A 73 -7.54 -2.44 -3.81
C GLY A 73 -7.41 -2.56 -2.29
N GLN A 74 -7.66 -1.44 -1.61
CA GLN A 74 -7.87 -1.40 -0.17
C GLN A 74 -9.07 -0.52 0.14
N GLY A 75 -9.86 -0.93 1.11
CA GLY A 75 -11.01 -0.19 1.58
C GLY A 75 -11.03 -0.16 3.09
N VAL A 76 -11.28 1.01 3.67
CA VAL A 76 -11.46 1.20 5.10
C VAL A 76 -12.75 1.97 5.32
N THR A 77 -13.57 1.52 6.26
CA THR A 77 -14.76 2.25 6.71
C THR A 77 -14.67 2.43 8.21
N ILE A 78 -14.98 3.64 8.67
CA ILE A 78 -15.10 4.03 10.08
C ILE A 78 -16.37 4.87 10.24
N ASP A 79 -16.74 5.20 11.47
CA ASP A 79 -17.97 5.95 11.74
C ASP A 79 -17.97 7.34 11.06
N GLU A 80 -16.80 7.97 11.00
CA GLU A 80 -16.59 9.29 10.40
C GLU A 80 -16.64 9.30 8.88
N GLY A 81 -16.48 8.15 8.23
CA GLY A 81 -16.38 8.07 6.78
C GLY A 81 -15.78 6.79 6.22
N SER A 82 -15.50 6.79 4.93
CA SER A 82 -14.86 5.66 4.25
C SER A 82 -13.81 6.13 3.27
N MET A 83 -12.85 5.24 3.01
CA MET A 83 -11.77 5.45 2.06
C MET A 83 -11.61 4.19 1.22
N LEU A 84 -11.66 4.36 -0.09
CA LEU A 84 -11.32 3.36 -1.08
C LEU A 84 -10.07 3.84 -1.80
N ASN A 85 -9.06 2.98 -1.91
CA ASN A 85 -7.88 3.23 -2.72
C ASN A 85 -7.66 2.03 -3.65
N MET A 86 -7.59 2.30 -4.95
CA MET A 86 -7.30 1.31 -5.99
C MET A 86 -6.08 1.74 -6.78
N THR A 87 -5.15 0.82 -6.97
CA THR A 87 -3.97 0.96 -7.81
C THR A 87 -4.06 -0.05 -8.94
N ILE A 88 -3.93 0.42 -10.17
CA ILE A 88 -3.87 -0.40 -11.38
C ILE A 88 -2.44 -0.31 -11.91
N MET A 89 -1.77 -1.45 -12.04
CA MET A 89 -0.44 -1.54 -12.64
C MET A 89 -0.52 -2.32 -13.95
N SER A 90 -0.17 -1.66 -15.05
CA SER A 90 -0.20 -2.20 -16.41
C SER A 90 1.17 -2.75 -16.81
N GLN A 91 1.17 -3.72 -17.74
CA GLN A 91 2.38 -4.38 -18.23
C GLN A 91 3.36 -3.43 -18.95
N ASP A 92 2.88 -2.33 -19.51
CA ASP A 92 3.69 -1.33 -20.21
C ASP A 92 4.44 -0.37 -19.26
N GLY A 93 4.41 -0.63 -17.95
CA GLY A 93 5.03 0.22 -16.95
C GLY A 93 4.24 1.49 -16.65
N THR A 94 2.99 1.60 -17.10
CA THR A 94 2.06 2.63 -16.66
C THR A 94 1.18 2.14 -15.52
N GLY A 95 0.64 3.07 -14.75
CA GLY A 95 -0.33 2.77 -13.71
C GLY A 95 -1.24 3.93 -13.40
N THR A 96 -2.30 3.63 -12.68
CA THR A 96 -3.31 4.60 -12.26
C THR A 96 -3.73 4.31 -10.84
N ASP A 97 -3.71 5.35 -10.00
CA ASP A 97 -4.34 5.30 -8.69
C ASP A 97 -5.67 6.06 -8.72
N LEU A 98 -6.65 5.48 -8.04
CA LEU A 98 -7.93 6.11 -7.73
C LEU A 98 -8.16 6.00 -6.23
N MET A 99 -8.20 7.16 -5.56
CA MET A 99 -8.59 7.24 -4.17
C MET A 99 -9.92 8.00 -4.05
N ILE A 100 -10.84 7.46 -3.27
CA ILE A 100 -12.13 8.09 -2.93
C ILE A 100 -12.22 8.12 -1.42
N LEU A 101 -12.29 9.31 -0.86
CA LEU A 101 -12.59 9.54 0.55
C LEU A 101 -13.99 10.11 0.65
N THR A 102 -14.76 9.64 1.61
CA THR A 102 -16.06 10.21 1.97
C THR A 102 -16.09 10.46 3.46
N THR A 103 -16.64 11.60 3.88
CA THR A 103 -16.94 11.91 5.28
C THR A 103 -18.45 11.92 5.45
N ASN A 104 -18.93 11.49 6.62
CA ASN A 104 -20.35 11.42 6.91
C ASN A 104 -20.89 12.74 7.48
N ASN A 105 -20.08 13.46 8.27
CA ASN A 105 -20.50 14.68 8.99
C ASN A 105 -19.38 15.74 9.09
N PRO A 106 -19.45 16.85 8.32
CA PRO A 106 -20.39 17.07 7.23
C PRO A 106 -20.19 16.06 6.11
N LYS A 107 -21.25 15.78 5.36
CA LYS A 107 -21.16 14.91 4.19
C LYS A 107 -20.28 15.59 3.14
N SER A 108 -19.15 14.98 2.80
CA SER A 108 -18.26 15.45 1.74
C SER A 108 -17.53 14.27 1.12
N SER A 109 -16.98 14.46 -0.07
CA SER A 109 -16.23 13.49 -0.83
C SER A 109 -15.01 14.16 -1.47
N LEU A 110 -13.90 13.43 -1.49
CA LEU A 110 -12.69 13.80 -2.20
C LEU A 110 -12.29 12.62 -3.07
N LYS A 111 -12.24 12.84 -4.38
CA LYS A 111 -11.68 11.90 -5.34
C LYS A 111 -10.31 12.39 -5.77
N ILE A 112 -9.32 11.50 -5.77
CA ILE A 112 -7.99 11.75 -6.32
C ILE A 112 -7.74 10.73 -7.42
N ARG A 113 -7.31 11.21 -8.59
CA ARG A 113 -6.82 10.40 -9.70
C ARG A 113 -5.37 10.76 -9.94
N GLN A 114 -4.51 9.76 -9.93
CA GLN A 114 -3.10 9.89 -10.23
C GLN A 114 -2.75 8.92 -11.36
N GLN A 115 -2.02 9.40 -12.36
CA GLN A 115 -1.36 8.56 -13.35
C GLN A 115 0.12 8.54 -13.05
N PHE A 116 0.77 7.39 -13.26
CA PHE A 116 2.19 7.24 -13.01
C PHE A 116 2.83 6.27 -13.98
N THR A 117 4.14 6.39 -14.14
CA THR A 117 4.97 5.30 -14.64
C THR A 117 5.60 4.57 -13.48
N TRP A 118 5.87 3.29 -13.64
CA TRP A 118 6.49 2.46 -12.61
C TRP A 118 7.50 1.48 -13.18
N GLN A 119 8.39 1.07 -12.30
CA GLN A 119 9.37 0.02 -12.55
C GLN A 119 9.58 -0.78 -11.26
N PHE A 120 9.95 -2.04 -11.41
CA PHE A 120 10.27 -2.89 -10.28
C PHE A 120 11.68 -3.47 -10.44
N ASN A 121 12.49 -3.32 -9.40
CA ASN A 121 13.79 -3.97 -9.33
C ASN A 121 13.64 -5.27 -8.55
N GLU A 122 13.53 -6.38 -9.27
CA GLU A 122 13.34 -7.72 -8.68
C GLU A 122 14.51 -8.09 -7.75
N LYS A 123 15.75 -7.72 -8.10
CA LYS A 123 16.91 -8.01 -7.25
C LYS A 123 16.83 -7.33 -5.89
N THR A 124 16.39 -6.08 -5.84
CA THR A 124 16.30 -5.31 -4.59
C THR A 124 14.91 -5.32 -3.98
N GLN A 125 13.91 -5.91 -4.66
CA GLN A 125 12.49 -5.87 -4.30
C GLN A 125 11.99 -4.43 -4.08
N THR A 126 12.46 -3.50 -4.91
CA THR A 126 12.12 -2.08 -4.83
C THR A 126 11.20 -1.68 -5.98
N PHE A 127 10.02 -1.19 -5.63
CA PHE A 127 9.10 -0.52 -6.52
C PHE A 127 9.46 0.96 -6.62
N THR A 128 9.43 1.53 -7.82
CA THR A 128 9.59 2.96 -8.05
C THR A 128 8.44 3.43 -8.91
N GLN A 129 7.78 4.51 -8.51
CA GLN A 129 6.80 5.19 -9.34
C GLN A 129 7.18 6.65 -9.55
N ARG A 130 6.76 7.20 -10.69
CA ARG A 130 6.88 8.62 -11.02
C ARG A 130 5.54 9.14 -11.52
N ILE A 131 5.04 10.18 -10.88
CA ILE A 131 3.73 10.77 -11.20
C ILE A 131 3.81 11.48 -12.55
N THR A 132 2.89 11.15 -13.45
CA THR A 132 2.76 11.78 -14.78
C THR A 132 1.56 12.72 -14.84
N ASP A 133 0.54 12.48 -14.03
CA ASP A 133 -0.64 13.33 -13.91
C ASP A 133 -1.25 13.18 -12.51
N PHE A 134 -1.86 14.25 -12.01
CA PHE A 134 -2.52 14.26 -10.71
C PHE A 134 -3.68 15.25 -10.71
N ALA A 135 -4.87 14.75 -10.39
CA ALA A 135 -6.07 15.57 -10.31
C ALA A 135 -6.90 15.20 -9.08
N SER A 136 -7.61 16.19 -8.54
CA SER A 136 -8.56 15.98 -7.46
C SER A 136 -9.92 16.60 -7.79
N THR A 137 -10.97 16.01 -7.25
CA THR A 137 -12.34 16.49 -7.38
C THR A 137 -12.95 16.44 -5.99
N ARG A 138 -13.42 17.59 -5.50
CA ARG A 138 -14.11 17.68 -4.21
C ARG A 138 -15.59 17.82 -4.47
N ASP A 139 -16.40 16.91 -3.93
CA ASP A 139 -17.84 16.94 -4.09
C ASP A 139 -18.26 17.10 -5.57
N ASN A 140 -19.04 18.13 -5.88
CA ASN A 140 -19.50 18.42 -7.24
C ASN A 140 -18.67 19.51 -7.93
N GLU A 141 -17.54 19.91 -7.35
CA GLU A 141 -16.66 20.90 -7.96
C GLU A 141 -15.97 20.34 -9.21
N PRO A 142 -15.59 21.19 -10.17
CA PRO A 142 -14.78 20.77 -11.30
C PRO A 142 -13.46 20.12 -10.86
N SER A 143 -13.02 19.11 -11.61
CA SER A 143 -11.72 18.48 -11.37
C SER A 143 -10.58 19.49 -11.52
N GLN A 144 -9.67 19.52 -10.55
CA GLN A 144 -8.51 20.40 -10.54
C GLN A 144 -7.22 19.60 -10.65
N GLN A 145 -6.37 19.94 -11.62
CA GLN A 145 -5.05 19.35 -11.76
C GLN A 145 -4.06 20.02 -10.80
N ASP A 146 -3.34 19.23 -10.00
CA ASP A 146 -2.25 19.73 -9.17
C ASP A 146 -0.90 19.42 -9.83
N LYS A 147 -0.40 20.41 -10.59
CA LYS A 147 0.89 20.30 -11.28
C LYS A 147 2.08 20.17 -10.34
N SER A 148 1.93 20.53 -9.06
CA SER A 148 3.03 20.41 -8.09
C SER A 148 3.35 18.96 -7.72
N GLN A 149 2.44 18.02 -7.97
CA GLN A 149 2.68 16.59 -7.78
C GLN A 149 3.39 15.95 -8.97
N ILE A 150 3.21 16.50 -10.18
CA ILE A 150 3.71 15.90 -11.42
C ILE A 150 5.24 15.87 -11.42
N GLY A 151 5.80 14.70 -11.73
CA GLY A 151 7.23 14.46 -11.73
C GLY A 151 7.83 14.14 -10.37
N LYS A 152 7.03 14.06 -9.30
CA LYS A 152 7.51 13.46 -8.04
C LYS A 152 7.73 11.96 -8.24
N THR A 153 8.79 11.46 -7.61
CA THR A 153 9.17 10.05 -7.62
C THR A 153 9.14 9.54 -6.19
N SER A 154 8.60 8.34 -5.99
CA SER A 154 8.62 7.63 -4.71
C SER A 154 9.16 6.22 -4.92
N THR A 155 9.77 5.67 -3.87
CA THR A 155 10.29 4.30 -3.87
C THR A 155 9.78 3.54 -2.67
N ALA A 156 9.45 2.27 -2.87
CA ALA A 156 8.92 1.41 -1.82
C ALA A 156 9.58 0.04 -1.85
N LYS A 157 9.73 -0.59 -0.68
CA LYS A 157 9.98 -2.02 -0.59
C LYS A 157 8.67 -2.77 -0.77
N ALA A 158 8.66 -3.73 -1.69
CA ALA A 158 7.50 -4.58 -1.92
C ALA A 158 7.61 -5.88 -1.12
N ARG A 159 6.49 -6.31 -0.54
CA ARG A 159 6.30 -7.64 0.04
C ARG A 159 4.96 -8.17 -0.43
N MET A 160 4.86 -9.47 -0.64
CA MET A 160 3.65 -10.08 -1.18
C MET A 160 3.25 -11.32 -0.40
N LEU A 161 1.98 -11.39 -0.03
CA LEU A 161 1.33 -12.61 0.41
C LEU A 161 0.73 -13.29 -0.80
N LEU A 162 0.96 -14.60 -0.88
CA LEU A 162 0.40 -15.50 -1.86
C LEU A 162 -0.73 -16.29 -1.21
N TRP A 163 -1.84 -16.47 -1.93
CA TRP A 163 -2.90 -17.44 -1.64
C TRP A 163 -2.92 -18.50 -2.73
N ASP A 164 -2.75 -19.77 -2.36
CA ASP A 164 -2.61 -20.92 -3.28
C ASP A 164 -1.56 -20.65 -4.38
N GLY A 165 -0.42 -20.07 -3.96
CA GLY A 165 0.69 -19.72 -4.85
C GLY A 165 0.46 -18.52 -5.76
N LYS A 166 -0.68 -17.82 -5.64
CA LYS A 166 -1.01 -16.65 -6.46
C LYS A 166 -0.95 -15.35 -5.66
N PRO A 167 -0.57 -14.21 -6.27
CA PRO A 167 -0.59 -12.91 -5.62
C PRO A 167 -1.96 -12.58 -5.00
N ASP A 168 -1.99 -12.34 -3.68
CA ASP A 168 -3.22 -12.05 -2.93
C ASP A 168 -3.16 -10.72 -2.20
N MET A 169 -2.05 -10.42 -1.50
CA MET A 169 -1.84 -9.12 -0.85
C MET A 169 -0.49 -8.53 -1.21
N LEU A 170 -0.45 -7.25 -1.56
CA LEU A 170 0.75 -6.46 -1.82
C LEU A 170 0.93 -5.42 -0.71
N GLU A 171 2.06 -5.49 0.00
CA GLU A 171 2.50 -4.46 0.93
C GLU A 171 3.62 -3.63 0.29
N LEU A 172 3.45 -2.31 0.26
CA LEU A 172 4.46 -1.35 -0.16
C LEU A 172 4.88 -0.51 1.06
N THR A 173 6.16 -0.57 1.42
CA THR A 173 6.74 0.26 2.48
C THR A 173 7.56 1.38 1.86
N ASP A 174 7.10 2.62 1.99
CA ASP A 174 7.80 3.82 1.50
C ASP A 174 9.20 3.91 2.14
N GLN A 175 10.23 4.09 1.30
CA GLN A 175 11.61 4.14 1.76
C GLN A 175 12.01 5.48 2.39
N ALA A 176 11.27 6.56 2.15
CA ALA A 176 11.56 7.88 2.69
C ALA A 176 11.05 8.05 4.12
N ASN A 177 9.88 7.51 4.44
CA ASN A 177 9.21 7.71 5.74
C ASN A 177 8.84 6.41 6.47
N GLY A 178 8.97 5.25 5.83
CA GLY A 178 8.66 3.94 6.42
C GLY A 178 7.16 3.61 6.50
N GLU A 179 6.29 4.45 5.93
CA GLU A 179 4.86 4.23 5.90
C GLU A 179 4.52 2.99 5.07
N LYS A 180 3.55 2.21 5.55
CA LYS A 180 3.13 0.96 4.92
C LYS A 180 1.74 1.09 4.35
N GLN A 181 1.59 0.64 3.11
CA GLN A 181 0.32 0.48 2.43
C GLN A 181 0.12 -0.99 2.05
N SER A 182 -1.06 -1.54 2.34
CA SER A 182 -1.38 -2.92 2.03
C SER A 182 -2.62 -2.98 1.15
N TYR A 183 -2.50 -3.65 0.00
CA TYR A 183 -3.57 -3.79 -0.98
C TYR A 183 -3.87 -5.26 -1.21
N PHE A 184 -5.11 -5.58 -1.51
CA PHE A 184 -5.54 -6.92 -1.90
C PHE A 184 -5.76 -6.99 -3.40
N LYS A 185 -5.38 -8.12 -4.01
CA LYS A 185 -5.58 -8.36 -5.43
C LYS A 185 -7.07 -8.35 -5.74
N GLN A 186 -7.47 -7.62 -6.76
CA GLN A 186 -8.85 -7.55 -7.20
C GLN A 186 -9.07 -8.35 -8.47
N ASP A 187 -10.19 -9.05 -8.52
CA ASP A 187 -10.66 -9.73 -9.73
C ASP A 187 -11.34 -8.72 -10.65
N LEU A 188 -10.68 -8.38 -11.75
CA LEU A 188 -11.17 -7.41 -12.72
C LEU A 188 -12.51 -7.84 -13.35
N ASN A 189 -12.75 -9.14 -13.53
CA ASN A 189 -14.00 -9.61 -14.11
C ASN A 189 -15.16 -9.42 -13.13
N LYS A 190 -14.95 -9.78 -11.85
CA LYS A 190 -15.94 -9.51 -10.79
C LYS A 190 -16.20 -8.02 -10.61
N LEU A 191 -15.14 -7.20 -10.61
CA LEU A 191 -15.28 -5.74 -10.55
C LEU A 191 -16.13 -5.21 -11.72
N ARG A 192 -15.87 -5.68 -12.94
CA ARG A 192 -16.65 -5.30 -14.12
C ARG A 192 -18.11 -5.72 -14.00
N GLU A 193 -18.40 -6.88 -13.42
CA GLU A 193 -19.78 -7.34 -13.18
C GLU A 193 -20.52 -6.47 -12.16
N ILE A 194 -19.85 -6.10 -11.07
CA ILE A 194 -20.41 -5.24 -10.02
C ILE A 194 -20.61 -3.81 -10.52
N LEU A 195 -19.71 -3.32 -11.36
CA LEU A 195 -19.72 -1.96 -11.91
C LEU A 195 -20.51 -1.85 -13.22
N LYS A 196 -21.27 -2.87 -13.62
CA LYS A 196 -22.23 -2.75 -14.71
C LYS A 196 -23.23 -1.64 -14.34
N PRO A 197 -23.48 -0.68 -15.25
CA PRO A 197 -24.45 0.39 -15.01
C PRO A 197 -25.87 -0.14 -14.85
#